data_AF-A0A9D7VWI1-F1
#
_entry.id   AF-A0A9D7VWI1-F1
#
_cell.length_a   1.000
_cell.length_b   1.000
_cell.length_c   1.000
_cell.angle_alpha   90.00
_cell.angle_beta   90.00
_cell.angle_gamma   90.00
#
_symmetry.space_group_name_H-M   'P 1'
#
loop_
_entity.id
_entity.type
_entity.pdbx_description
1 polymer ?
#
loop_
_entity_poly.entity_id
_entity_poly.type
_entity_poly.pdbx_seq_one_letter_code
_entity_poly.pdbx_strand_id
1 'polypeptide(L)'
;AAAGIIVGAVSQTGVGAVLAALVEFLSQGQILLILLFTAILSLILGMGLPTTANYIVVSSLLAPVIVALGQQNGLIVPLIAVHLFVFYFGIMADVTPPVGLASFAAAAVSGGDPIRTGFVAFFYSLRTALLPFLFIFNTDLLLIDVTFMEGVIVFIVATAAILVFTAGAQGVFLVRSRLWESAALILIAFTLFRPGFWMDMVYPPFNTVDPVDIEQVIGDAAPGSELRATVDAFDDVGDPITLTMMIPV
;
A
#
# COMPACT_ATOMS: atom_id res chain seq x y z
N ALA A 1 14.79 13.99 19.46
CA ALA A 1 14.08 15.13 20.10
C ALA A 1 12.96 15.67 19.20
N ALA A 2 13.25 16.30 18.05
CA ALA A 2 12.23 16.89 17.17
C ALA A 2 11.17 15.89 16.67
N ALA A 3 11.56 14.66 16.31
CA ALA A 3 10.65 13.60 15.88
C ALA A 3 9.54 13.31 16.90
N GLY A 4 9.90 13.17 18.18
CA GLY A 4 8.94 12.90 19.25
C GLY A 4 8.01 14.08 19.53
N ILE A 5 8.47 15.32 19.29
CA ILE A 5 7.62 16.51 19.38
C ILE A 5 6.57 16.49 18.27
N ILE A 6 6.94 16.12 17.04
CA ILE A 6 6.00 16.00 15.92
C ILE A 6 4.95 14.93 16.22
N VAL A 7 5.38 13.72 16.60
CA VAL A 7 4.47 12.62 16.93
C VAL A 7 3.54 13.02 18.10
N GLY A 8 4.09 13.65 19.14
CA GLY A 8 3.31 14.13 20.27
C GLY A 8 2.31 15.22 19.88
N ALA A 9 2.70 16.18 19.04
CA ALA A 9 1.80 17.22 18.56
C ALA A 9 0.68 16.63 17.70
N VAL A 10 0.99 15.70 16.79
CA VAL A 10 0.00 15.01 15.95
C VAL A 10 -1.01 14.25 16.80
N SER A 11 -0.53 13.50 17.80
CA SER A 11 -1.39 12.76 18.72
C SER A 11 -2.33 13.66 19.53
N GLN A 12 -1.87 14.86 19.92
CA GLN A 12 -2.63 15.78 20.77
C GLN A 12 -3.55 16.73 19.99
N THR A 13 -3.26 16.98 18.71
CA THR A 13 -4.00 17.94 17.87
C THR A 13 -5.17 17.30 17.12
N GLY A 14 -5.25 15.97 17.08
CA GLY A 14 -6.31 15.24 16.37
C GLY A 14 -6.21 15.35 14.84
N VAL A 15 -5.10 15.88 14.28
CA VAL A 15 -4.93 16.03 12.83
C VAL A 15 -5.05 14.68 12.11
N GLY A 16 -4.55 13.60 12.72
CA GLY A 16 -4.71 12.24 12.16
C GLY A 16 -6.17 11.83 11.99
N ALA A 17 -7.04 12.16 12.96
CA ALA A 17 -8.47 11.85 12.87
C ALA A 17 -9.16 12.68 11.78
N VAL A 18 -8.79 13.96 11.60
CA VAL A 18 -9.30 14.80 10.51
C VAL A 18 -8.89 14.23 9.14
N LEU A 19 -7.64 13.78 9.01
CA LEU A 19 -7.17 13.11 7.79
C LEU A 19 -7.89 11.79 7.54
N ALA A 20 -8.15 11.00 8.59
CA ALA A 20 -8.94 9.77 8.47
C ALA A 20 -10.36 10.08 7.96
N ALA A 21 -11.06 11.02 8.58
CA ALA A 21 -12.41 11.42 8.16
C ALA A 21 -12.44 11.95 6.71
N LEU A 22 -11.42 12.70 6.30
CA LEU A 22 -11.29 13.16 4.92
C LEU A 22 -11.14 11.99 3.95
N VAL A 23 -10.24 11.04 4.25
CA VAL A 23 -10.00 9.87 3.40
C VAL A 23 -11.23 8.97 3.34
N GLU A 24 -11.89 8.75 4.47
CA GLU A 24 -13.13 7.98 4.57
C GLU A 24 -14.24 8.61 3.71
N PHE A 25 -14.48 9.90 3.89
CA PHE A 25 -15.48 10.64 3.12
C PHE A 25 -15.23 10.56 1.61
N LEU A 26 -13.97 10.68 1.18
CA LEU A 26 -13.63 10.60 -0.25
C LEU A 26 -13.67 9.16 -0.79
N SER A 27 -13.31 8.19 0.03
CA SER A 27 -13.20 6.78 -0.38
C SER A 27 -14.50 6.01 -0.31
N GLN A 28 -15.49 6.46 0.48
CA GLN A 28 -16.79 5.80 0.66
C GLN A 28 -16.63 4.32 1.03
N GLY A 29 -15.66 4.02 1.89
CA GLY A 29 -15.35 2.65 2.35
C GLY A 29 -14.59 1.77 1.35
N GLN A 30 -14.29 2.26 0.13
CA GLN A 30 -13.52 1.47 -0.84
C GLN A 30 -12.03 1.45 -0.47
N ILE A 31 -11.51 0.27 -0.07
CA ILE A 31 -10.10 0.07 0.32
C ILE A 31 -9.12 0.64 -0.71
N LEU A 32 -9.35 0.40 -2.00
CA LEU A 32 -8.44 0.89 -3.04
C LEU A 32 -8.38 2.42 -3.09
N LEU A 33 -9.53 3.08 -2.86
CA LEU A 33 -9.59 4.54 -2.79
C LEU A 33 -8.95 5.07 -1.50
N ILE A 34 -9.13 4.39 -0.37
CA ILE A 34 -8.42 4.70 0.89
C ILE A 34 -6.92 4.75 0.63
N LEU A 35 -6.36 3.67 0.08
CA LEU A 35 -4.93 3.58 -0.23
C LEU A 35 -4.48 4.63 -1.24
N LEU A 36 -5.29 4.91 -2.28
CA LEU A 36 -4.99 5.93 -3.28
C LEU A 36 -4.93 7.33 -2.68
N PHE A 37 -5.94 7.72 -1.90
CA PHE A 37 -5.96 9.03 -1.25
C PHE A 37 -4.86 9.16 -0.21
N THR A 38 -4.59 8.10 0.56
CA THR A 38 -3.46 8.12 1.48
C THR A 38 -2.14 8.24 0.74
N ALA A 39 -1.93 7.56 -0.38
CA ALA A 39 -0.73 7.70 -1.21
C ALA A 39 -0.54 9.14 -1.73
N ILE A 40 -1.62 9.77 -2.19
CA ILE A 40 -1.60 11.18 -2.62
C ILE A 40 -1.26 12.11 -1.46
N LEU A 41 -1.87 11.91 -0.29
CA LEU A 41 -1.55 12.68 0.91
C LEU A 41 -0.09 12.47 1.35
N SER A 42 0.43 11.23 1.27
CA SER A 42 1.83 10.93 1.55
C SER A 42 2.78 11.67 0.60
N LEU A 43 2.45 11.73 -0.70
CA LEU A 43 3.22 12.49 -1.67
C LEU A 43 3.21 13.99 -1.35
N ILE A 44 2.05 14.57 -1.05
CA ILE A 44 1.91 16.00 -0.76
C ILE A 44 2.64 16.37 0.54
N LEU A 45 2.44 15.60 1.60
CA LEU A 45 3.06 15.87 2.91
C LEU A 45 4.57 15.63 2.90
N GLY A 46 5.05 14.69 2.08
CA GLY A 46 6.47 14.38 1.96
C GLY A 46 7.28 15.41 1.17
N MET A 47 6.63 16.23 0.34
CA MET A 47 7.32 17.21 -0.51
C MET A 47 8.10 18.24 0.32
N GLY A 48 9.42 18.28 0.11
CA GLY A 48 10.31 19.29 0.70
C GLY A 48 10.89 18.91 2.06
N LEU A 49 10.66 17.69 2.55
CA LEU A 49 11.24 17.16 3.78
C LEU A 49 12.41 16.20 3.48
N PRO A 50 13.51 16.22 4.26
CA PRO A 50 14.53 15.17 4.18
C PRO A 50 13.93 13.79 4.49
N THR A 51 14.40 12.73 3.82
CA THR A 51 13.86 11.35 3.89
C THR A 51 13.52 10.86 5.30
N THR A 52 14.41 11.07 6.28
CA THR A 52 14.17 10.68 7.68
C THR A 52 13.02 11.46 8.31
N ALA A 53 12.98 12.79 8.11
CA ALA A 53 11.95 13.66 8.66
C ALA A 53 10.60 13.41 7.97
N ASN A 54 10.64 13.20 6.65
CA ASN A 54 9.50 12.82 5.83
C ASN A 54 8.84 11.55 6.38
N TYR A 55 9.61 10.47 6.57
CA TYR A 55 9.09 9.23 7.13
C TYR A 55 8.39 9.46 8.49
N ILE A 56 9.04 10.16 9.42
CA ILE A 56 8.46 10.42 10.75
C ILE A 56 7.11 11.15 10.65
N VAL A 57 7.03 12.19 9.81
CA VAL A 57 5.83 13.01 9.66
C VAL A 57 4.72 12.21 8.99
N VAL A 58 5.02 11.59 7.84
CA VAL A 58 4.05 10.88 7.04
C VAL A 58 3.56 9.62 7.75
N SER A 59 4.46 8.84 8.38
CA SER A 59 4.05 7.62 9.09
C SER A 59 3.23 7.91 10.35
N SER A 60 3.54 8.99 11.08
CA SER A 60 2.77 9.34 12.28
C SER A 60 1.37 9.86 11.96
N LEU A 61 1.18 10.44 10.77
CA LEU A 61 -0.11 10.97 10.32
C LEU A 61 -0.95 9.95 9.55
N LEU A 62 -0.35 9.18 8.63
CA LEU A 62 -1.09 8.41 7.62
C LEU A 62 -1.09 6.90 7.85
N ALA A 63 -0.12 6.35 8.59
CA ALA A 63 -0.17 4.93 8.94
C ALA A 63 -1.41 4.60 9.79
N PRO A 64 -1.77 5.38 10.84
CA PRO A 64 -3.00 5.14 11.60
C PRO A 64 -4.27 5.21 10.75
N VAL A 65 -4.30 6.07 9.73
CA VAL A 65 -5.43 6.21 8.80
C VAL A 65 -5.67 4.92 8.02
N ILE A 66 -4.60 4.34 7.44
CA ILE A 66 -4.69 3.07 6.71
C ILE A 66 -5.12 1.94 7.63
N VAL A 67 -4.56 1.88 8.85
CA VAL A 67 -4.90 0.82 9.82
C VAL A 67 -6.37 0.92 10.23
N ALA A 68 -6.83 2.10 10.65
CA ALA A 68 -8.19 2.30 11.13
C ALA A 68 -9.23 2.04 10.03
N LEU A 69 -9.10 2.74 8.90
CA LEU A 69 -10.04 2.59 7.79
C LEU A 69 -9.91 1.21 7.13
N GLY A 70 -8.71 0.63 7.10
CA GLY A 70 -8.48 -0.71 6.61
C GLY A 70 -9.24 -1.74 7.44
N GLN A 71 -9.06 -1.74 8.76
CA GLN A 71 -9.75 -2.65 9.67
C GLN A 71 -11.28 -2.49 9.60
N GLN A 72 -11.75 -1.25 9.43
CA GLN A 72 -13.18 -0.99 9.29
C GLN A 72 -13.78 -1.53 7.99
N ASN A 73 -12.97 -1.57 6.93
CA ASN A 73 -13.40 -2.00 5.60
C ASN A 73 -12.89 -3.41 5.24
N GLY A 74 -12.47 -4.21 6.22
CA GLY A 74 -12.11 -5.62 6.02
C GLY A 74 -10.68 -5.89 5.54
N LEU A 75 -9.82 -4.87 5.49
CA LEU A 75 -8.40 -4.99 5.22
C LEU A 75 -7.61 -5.10 6.53
N ILE A 76 -7.12 -6.29 6.83
CA ILE A 76 -6.12 -6.50 7.90
C ILE A 76 -4.79 -6.79 7.23
N VAL A 77 -3.80 -5.96 7.54
CA VAL A 77 -2.43 -6.10 7.03
C VAL A 77 -1.42 -5.88 8.15
N PRO A 78 -0.25 -6.54 8.09
CA PRO A 78 0.83 -6.31 9.03
C PRO A 78 1.20 -4.83 9.09
N LEU A 79 1.44 -4.30 10.29
CA LEU A 79 1.79 -2.89 10.49
C LEU A 79 3.01 -2.48 9.67
N ILE A 80 3.99 -3.38 9.50
CA ILE A 80 5.18 -3.11 8.69
C ILE A 80 4.82 -2.82 7.22
N ALA A 81 3.81 -3.49 6.65
CA ALA A 81 3.35 -3.21 5.29
C ALA A 81 2.78 -1.79 5.21
N VAL A 82 2.00 -1.35 6.19
CA VAL A 82 1.46 0.01 6.25
C VAL A 82 2.58 1.05 6.35
N HIS A 83 3.56 0.83 7.22
CA HIS A 83 4.71 1.72 7.39
C HIS A 83 5.58 1.79 6.11
N LEU A 84 5.80 0.65 5.45
CA LEU A 84 6.49 0.62 4.17
C LEU A 84 5.67 1.33 3.08
N PHE A 85 4.35 1.19 3.06
CA PHE A 85 3.49 1.86 2.10
C PHE A 85 3.67 3.38 2.15
N VAL A 86 3.49 3.96 3.34
CA VAL A 86 3.64 5.42 3.52
C VAL A 86 5.09 5.86 3.33
N PHE A 87 6.07 5.03 3.68
CA PHE A 87 7.49 5.32 3.43
C PHE A 87 7.81 5.38 1.93
N TYR A 88 7.30 4.44 1.13
CA TYR A 88 7.50 4.40 -0.32
C TYR A 88 6.94 5.65 -1.01
N PHE A 89 5.75 6.10 -0.62
CA PHE A 89 5.20 7.35 -1.15
C PHE A 89 5.91 8.58 -0.59
N GLY A 90 6.37 8.53 0.65
CA GLY A 90 7.24 9.56 1.23
C GLY A 90 8.50 9.78 0.38
N ILE A 91 9.30 8.73 0.13
CA ILE A 91 10.50 8.86 -0.72
C ILE A 91 10.18 9.17 -2.18
N MET A 92 8.98 8.83 -2.66
CA MET A 92 8.54 9.20 -4.00
C MET A 92 8.20 10.68 -4.11
N ALA A 93 7.84 11.35 -3.01
CA ALA A 93 7.64 12.80 -2.98
C ALA A 93 8.92 13.53 -3.42
N ASP A 94 10.09 13.02 -3.04
CA ASP A 94 11.40 13.60 -3.38
C ASP A 94 11.73 13.55 -4.87
N VAL A 95 11.07 12.68 -5.65
CA VAL A 95 11.24 12.60 -7.12
C VAL A 95 10.10 13.30 -7.89
N THR A 96 9.10 13.83 -7.18
CA THR A 96 7.93 14.46 -7.79
C THR A 96 8.22 15.93 -8.12
N PRO A 97 7.99 16.41 -9.36
CA PRO A 97 8.08 17.83 -9.67
C PRO A 97 7.10 18.65 -8.81
N PRO A 98 7.50 19.80 -8.22
CA PRO A 98 8.74 20.56 -8.48
C PRO A 98 9.92 20.25 -7.54
N VAL A 99 9.86 19.20 -6.71
CA VAL A 99 10.83 18.95 -5.63
C VAL A 99 12.04 18.10 -6.08
N GLY A 100 11.95 17.41 -7.22
CA GLY A 100 12.95 16.47 -7.76
C GLY A 100 14.42 16.93 -7.88
N LEU A 101 15.13 17.13 -6.76
CA LEU A 101 16.48 17.71 -6.71
C LEU A 101 17.49 16.94 -7.57
N ALA A 102 17.44 15.60 -7.55
CA ALA A 102 18.32 14.77 -8.38
C ALA A 102 18.08 14.98 -9.88
N SER A 103 16.81 15.08 -10.29
CA SER A 103 16.46 15.33 -11.70
C SER A 103 16.85 16.73 -12.15
N PHE A 104 16.79 17.71 -11.25
CA PHE A 104 17.19 19.10 -11.54
C PHE A 104 18.70 19.25 -11.62
N ALA A 105 19.44 18.55 -10.75
CA ALA A 105 20.89 18.47 -10.83
C ALA A 105 21.33 17.79 -12.14
N ALA A 106 20.67 16.70 -12.53
CA ALA A 106 20.93 16.03 -13.81
C ALA A 106 20.61 16.94 -15.02
N ALA A 107 19.53 17.72 -14.95
CA ALA A 107 19.19 18.70 -15.98
C ALA A 107 20.26 19.80 -16.10
N ALA A 108 20.79 20.30 -14.97
CA ALA A 108 21.86 21.30 -14.96
C ALA A 108 23.16 20.79 -15.60
N VAL A 109 23.50 19.50 -15.42
CA VAL A 109 24.69 18.88 -16.05
C VAL A 109 24.46 18.59 -17.53
N SER A 110 23.26 18.15 -17.92
CA SER A 110 22.92 17.78 -19.31
C SER A 110 22.50 18.96 -20.19
N GLY A 111 22.26 20.14 -19.61
CA GLY A 111 21.73 21.31 -20.33
C GLY A 111 20.23 21.22 -20.66
N GLY A 112 19.51 20.28 -20.05
CA GLY A 112 18.06 20.11 -20.22
C GLY A 112 17.23 21.06 -19.36
N ASP A 113 15.92 21.13 -19.64
CA ASP A 113 14.98 21.85 -18.78
C ASP A 113 14.71 21.05 -17.48
N PRO A 114 14.94 21.64 -16.28
CA PRO A 114 14.77 20.92 -15.01
C PRO A 114 13.36 20.37 -14.80
N ILE A 115 12.33 21.14 -15.15
CA ILE A 115 10.94 20.75 -14.95
C ILE A 115 10.57 19.58 -15.85
N ARG A 116 10.90 19.65 -17.15
CA ARG A 116 10.67 18.55 -18.09
C ARG A 116 11.44 17.30 -17.68
N THR A 117 12.69 17.45 -17.27
CA THR A 117 13.52 16.33 -16.81
C THR A 117 12.91 15.66 -15.58
N GLY A 118 12.41 16.47 -14.63
CA GLY A 118 11.67 15.98 -13.47
C GLY A 118 10.40 15.23 -13.84
N PHE A 119 9.60 15.73 -14.78
CA PHE A 119 8.40 15.02 -15.25
C PHE A 119 8.75 13.67 -15.87
N VAL A 120 9.76 13.61 -16.74
CA VAL A 120 10.20 12.33 -17.34
C VAL A 120 10.70 11.36 -16.26
N ALA A 121 11.52 11.85 -15.32
CA ALA A 121 12.04 11.03 -14.22
C ALA A 121 10.91 10.50 -13.32
N PHE A 122 9.90 11.32 -13.03
CA PHE A 122 8.73 10.93 -12.25
C PHE A 122 7.87 9.87 -12.95
N PHE A 123 7.61 10.02 -14.25
CA PHE A 123 6.91 8.97 -14.99
C PHE A 123 7.69 7.66 -15.02
N TYR A 124 9.02 7.72 -15.06
CA TYR A 124 9.86 6.52 -14.95
C TYR A 124 9.84 5.91 -13.54
N SER A 125 9.66 6.70 -12.49
CA SER A 125 9.53 6.20 -11.12
C SER A 125 8.13 5.70 -10.79
N LEU A 126 7.08 6.10 -11.52
CA LEU A 126 5.70 5.65 -11.26
C LEU A 126 5.55 4.12 -11.25
N ARG A 127 6.42 3.39 -11.96
CA ARG A 127 6.47 1.91 -11.88
C ARG A 127 6.71 1.38 -10.46
N THR A 128 7.48 2.09 -9.64
CA THR A 128 7.72 1.71 -8.25
C THR A 128 6.58 2.14 -7.32
N ALA A 129 5.68 3.02 -7.78
CA ALA A 129 4.49 3.46 -7.03
C ALA A 129 3.43 2.35 -6.90
N LEU A 130 3.46 1.36 -7.80
CA LEU A 130 2.53 0.24 -7.77
C LEU A 130 2.90 -0.81 -6.73
N LEU A 131 4.19 -0.95 -6.43
CA LEU A 131 4.69 -1.99 -5.51
C LEU A 131 4.02 -1.93 -4.12
N PRO A 132 3.82 -0.74 -3.51
CA PRO A 132 3.05 -0.61 -2.27
C PRO A 132 1.62 -1.15 -2.33
N PHE A 133 0.90 -0.90 -3.41
CA PHE A 133 -0.45 -1.46 -3.57
C PHE A 133 -0.40 -2.98 -3.66
N LEU A 134 0.60 -3.53 -4.36
CA LEU A 134 0.73 -4.97 -4.54
C LEU A 134 1.03 -5.69 -3.22
N PHE A 135 2.00 -5.21 -2.44
CA PHE A 135 2.36 -5.89 -1.20
C PHE A 135 1.33 -5.74 -0.09
N ILE A 136 0.46 -4.71 -0.14
CA ILE A 136 -0.66 -4.60 0.79
C ILE A 136 -1.68 -5.72 0.58
N PHE A 137 -1.86 -6.16 -0.68
CA PHE A 137 -2.75 -7.27 -1.00
C PHE A 137 -2.02 -8.63 -1.14
N ASN A 138 -0.70 -8.66 -0.99
CA ASN A 138 0.14 -9.85 -1.04
C ASN A 138 1.40 -9.65 -0.19
N THR A 139 1.31 -9.97 1.09
CA THR A 139 2.39 -9.77 2.07
C THR A 139 3.58 -10.72 1.87
N ASP A 140 3.43 -11.77 1.07
CA ASP A 140 4.54 -12.67 0.71
C ASP A 140 5.65 -11.92 0.00
N LEU A 141 5.30 -10.84 -0.73
CA LEU A 141 6.27 -9.93 -1.35
C LEU A 141 7.20 -9.24 -0.34
N LEU A 142 6.79 -9.18 0.94
CA LEU A 142 7.57 -8.66 2.05
C LEU A 142 8.30 -9.78 2.83
N LEU A 143 8.17 -11.04 2.39
CA LEU A 143 8.72 -12.24 3.04
C LEU A 143 8.21 -12.42 4.48
N ILE A 144 6.96 -12.02 4.74
CA ILE A 144 6.29 -12.20 6.03
C ILE A 144 5.65 -13.59 6.06
N ASP A 145 6.00 -14.40 7.06
CA ASP A 145 5.48 -15.76 7.28
C ASP A 145 5.73 -16.74 6.11
N VAL A 146 6.79 -16.50 5.33
CA VAL A 146 7.13 -17.29 4.15
C VAL A 146 8.28 -18.27 4.45
N THR A 147 8.16 -19.54 4.04
CA THR A 147 9.26 -20.51 4.13
C THR A 147 10.39 -20.17 3.14
N PHE A 148 11.58 -20.76 3.33
CA PHE A 148 12.71 -20.50 2.43
C PHE A 148 12.39 -20.82 0.95
N MET A 149 11.72 -21.94 0.69
CA MET A 149 11.38 -22.36 -0.67
C MET A 149 10.35 -21.42 -1.31
N GLU A 150 9.31 -21.05 -0.56
CA GLU A 150 8.32 -20.07 -1.00
C GLU A 150 8.98 -18.70 -1.25
N GLY A 151 9.91 -18.26 -0.39
CA GLY A 151 10.65 -17.02 -0.56
C GLY A 151 11.48 -16.99 -1.85
N VAL A 152 12.10 -18.11 -2.22
CA VAL A 152 12.80 -18.24 -3.52
C VAL A 152 11.81 -18.15 -4.68
N ILE A 153 10.64 -18.79 -4.58
CA ILE A 153 9.60 -18.71 -5.61
C ILE A 153 9.10 -17.27 -5.74
N VAL A 154 8.77 -16.60 -4.63
CA VAL A 154 8.34 -15.20 -4.59
C VAL A 154 9.40 -14.31 -5.23
N PHE A 155 10.68 -14.50 -4.92
CA PHE A 155 11.76 -13.73 -5.52
C PHE A 155 11.81 -13.88 -7.05
N ILE A 156 11.71 -15.11 -7.57
CA ILE A 156 11.72 -15.38 -9.01
C ILE A 156 10.50 -14.76 -9.69
N VAL A 157 9.31 -14.97 -9.11
CA VAL A 157 8.04 -14.47 -9.64
C VAL A 157 8.00 -12.94 -9.61
N ALA A 158 8.38 -12.31 -8.49
CA ALA A 158 8.41 -10.86 -8.36
C ALA A 158 9.43 -10.23 -9.34
N THR A 159 10.58 -10.87 -9.54
CA THR A 159 11.59 -10.43 -10.52
C THR A 159 11.05 -10.53 -11.94
N ALA A 160 10.42 -11.65 -12.31
CA ALA A 160 9.79 -11.80 -13.62
C ALA A 160 8.65 -10.78 -13.82
N ALA A 161 7.79 -10.60 -12.80
CA ALA A 161 6.65 -9.71 -12.83
C ALA A 161 7.08 -8.24 -13.00
N ILE A 162 8.12 -7.76 -12.31
CA ILE A 162 8.59 -6.38 -12.46
C ILE A 162 9.25 -6.12 -13.82
N LEU A 163 9.92 -7.11 -14.40
CA LEU A 163 10.49 -7.01 -15.75
C LEU A 163 9.39 -6.93 -16.81
N VAL A 164 8.38 -7.82 -16.73
CA VAL A 164 7.22 -7.81 -17.62
C VAL A 164 6.41 -6.52 -17.45
N PHE A 165 6.20 -6.07 -16.21
CA PHE A 165 5.55 -4.80 -15.90
C PHE A 165 6.29 -3.63 -16.56
N THR A 166 7.61 -3.57 -16.39
CA THR A 166 8.44 -2.49 -16.94
C THR A 166 8.36 -2.47 -18.46
N ALA A 167 8.42 -3.64 -19.10
CA ALA A 167 8.28 -3.74 -20.55
C ALA A 167 6.91 -3.29 -21.06
N GLY A 168 5.84 -3.68 -20.35
CA GLY A 168 4.47 -3.27 -20.66
C GLY A 168 4.28 -1.76 -20.52
N ALA A 169 4.72 -1.20 -19.38
CA ALA A 169 4.61 0.22 -19.06
C ALA A 169 5.47 1.12 -19.98
N GLN A 170 6.65 0.66 -20.40
CA GLN A 170 7.51 1.38 -21.34
C GLN A 170 7.13 1.19 -22.81
N GLY A 171 6.26 0.23 -23.12
CA GLY A 171 5.88 -0.08 -24.50
C GLY A 171 6.98 -0.74 -25.33
N VAL A 172 7.96 -1.37 -24.67
CA VAL A 172 9.09 -2.03 -25.32
C VAL A 172 9.45 -3.28 -24.55
N PHE A 173 9.38 -4.44 -25.21
CA PHE A 173 9.90 -5.70 -24.66
C PHE A 173 11.25 -6.06 -25.30
N LEU A 174 11.22 -6.50 -26.56
CA LEU A 174 12.40 -6.63 -27.42
C LEU A 174 12.32 -5.66 -28.61
N VAL A 175 11.10 -5.44 -29.08
CA VAL A 175 10.73 -4.44 -30.09
C VAL A 175 9.63 -3.57 -29.49
N ARG A 176 9.28 -2.48 -30.19
CA ARG A 176 8.15 -1.62 -29.80
C ARG A 176 6.88 -2.46 -29.73
N SER A 177 6.28 -2.51 -28.56
CA SER A 177 5.03 -3.23 -28.31
C SER A 177 3.86 -2.42 -28.87
N ARG A 178 2.87 -3.11 -29.42
CA ARG A 178 1.56 -2.51 -29.74
C ARG A 178 0.81 -2.25 -28.43
N LEU A 179 -0.15 -1.34 -28.43
CA LEU A 179 -0.92 -0.97 -27.22
C LEU A 179 -1.57 -2.18 -26.53
N TRP A 180 -2.07 -3.15 -27.31
CA TRP A 180 -2.67 -4.37 -26.77
C TRP A 180 -1.63 -5.36 -26.24
N GLU A 181 -0.41 -5.40 -26.81
CA GLU A 181 0.70 -6.19 -26.27
C GLU A 181 1.15 -5.62 -24.93
N SER A 182 1.28 -4.29 -24.82
CA SER A 182 1.55 -3.59 -23.56
C SER A 182 0.46 -3.85 -22.52
N ALA A 183 -0.81 -3.76 -22.90
CA ALA A 183 -1.93 -4.06 -22.01
C ALA A 183 -1.88 -5.52 -21.52
N ALA A 184 -1.60 -6.47 -22.42
CA ALA A 184 -1.43 -7.88 -22.05
C ALA A 184 -0.25 -8.10 -21.11
N LEU A 185 0.90 -7.46 -21.34
CA LEU A 185 2.06 -7.53 -20.44
C LEU A 185 1.74 -6.98 -19.05
N ILE A 186 1.05 -5.84 -18.97
CA ILE A 186 0.61 -5.26 -17.69
C ILE A 186 -0.36 -6.21 -16.97
N LEU A 187 -1.29 -6.83 -17.70
CA LEU A 187 -2.23 -7.80 -17.14
C LEU A 187 -1.53 -9.07 -16.61
N ILE A 188 -0.54 -9.57 -17.36
CA ILE A 188 0.30 -10.71 -16.94
C ILE A 188 1.07 -10.34 -15.66
N ALA A 189 1.69 -9.16 -15.63
CA ALA A 189 2.41 -8.70 -14.44
C ALA A 189 1.48 -8.58 -13.22
N PHE A 190 0.29 -8.00 -13.39
CA PHE A 190 -0.72 -7.92 -12.33
C PHE A 190 -1.11 -9.31 -11.81
N THR A 191 -1.33 -10.25 -12.72
CA THR A 191 -1.69 -11.64 -12.39
C THR A 191 -0.56 -12.35 -11.64
N LEU A 192 0.70 -12.10 -11.99
CA LEU A 192 1.85 -12.67 -11.28
C LEU A 192 2.05 -12.05 -9.89
N PHE A 193 1.80 -10.74 -9.72
CA PHE A 193 1.93 -10.08 -8.42
C PHE A 193 0.78 -10.40 -7.47
N ARG A 194 -0.44 -10.54 -7.99
CA ARG A 194 -1.64 -10.82 -7.18
C ARG A 194 -2.49 -11.92 -7.83
N PRO A 195 -2.01 -13.19 -7.81
CA PRO A 195 -2.78 -14.31 -8.33
C PRO A 195 -4.08 -14.53 -7.55
N GLY A 196 -4.08 -14.20 -6.25
CA GLY A 196 -5.24 -14.27 -5.36
C GLY A 196 -6.47 -13.54 -5.89
N PHE A 197 -6.30 -12.43 -6.61
CA PHE A 197 -7.44 -11.69 -7.19
C PHE A 197 -8.32 -12.57 -8.09
N TRP A 198 -7.72 -13.47 -8.85
CA TRP A 198 -8.45 -14.40 -9.71
C TRP A 198 -8.93 -15.64 -8.96
N MET A 199 -8.12 -16.14 -8.03
CA MET A 199 -8.46 -17.32 -7.24
C MET A 199 -9.65 -17.05 -6.32
N ASP A 200 -9.72 -15.87 -5.71
CA ASP A 200 -10.79 -15.45 -4.80
C ASP A 200 -12.16 -15.38 -5.50
N MET A 201 -12.18 -15.20 -6.84
CA MET A 201 -13.42 -15.24 -7.63
C MET A 201 -13.97 -16.66 -7.81
N VAL A 202 -13.10 -17.67 -7.72
CA VAL A 202 -13.45 -19.08 -7.94
C VAL A 202 -13.63 -19.79 -6.60
N TYR A 203 -12.77 -19.49 -5.63
CA TYR A 203 -12.77 -20.04 -4.29
C TYR A 203 -12.72 -18.90 -3.26
N PRO A 204 -13.79 -18.69 -2.48
CA PRO A 204 -13.82 -17.61 -1.49
C PRO A 204 -12.67 -17.77 -0.48
N PRO A 205 -11.96 -16.69 -0.14
CA PRO A 205 -10.82 -16.73 0.78
C PRO A 205 -11.23 -17.05 2.23
N PHE A 206 -12.51 -16.83 2.58
CA PHE A 206 -13.04 -17.06 3.92
C PHE A 206 -14.32 -17.88 3.87
N ASN A 207 -14.44 -18.84 4.78
CA ASN A 207 -15.72 -19.48 5.09
C ASN A 207 -16.41 -18.65 6.17
N THR A 208 -17.52 -18.01 5.82
CA THR A 208 -18.35 -17.27 6.79
C THR A 208 -19.11 -18.26 7.66
N VAL A 209 -18.95 -18.17 8.97
CA VAL A 209 -19.65 -19.00 9.95
C VAL A 209 -20.54 -18.12 10.83
N ASP A 210 -21.71 -18.65 11.22
CA ASP A 210 -22.63 -17.93 12.08
C ASP A 210 -22.05 -17.71 13.49
N PRO A 211 -22.36 -16.58 14.15
CA PRO A 211 -21.83 -16.27 15.49
C PRO A 211 -22.16 -17.33 16.56
N VAL A 212 -23.22 -18.11 16.36
CA VAL A 212 -23.66 -19.16 17.27
C VAL A 212 -22.69 -20.34 17.30
N ASP A 213 -21.98 -20.59 16.20
CA ASP A 213 -21.07 -21.73 16.05
C ASP A 213 -19.62 -21.36 16.39
N ILE A 214 -19.37 -20.16 16.91
CA ILE A 214 -18.01 -19.68 17.24
C ILE A 214 -17.25 -20.63 18.16
N GLU A 215 -17.91 -21.17 19.19
CA GLU A 215 -17.27 -22.09 20.14
C GLU A 215 -16.82 -23.38 19.45
N GLN A 216 -17.63 -23.89 18.52
CA GLN A 216 -17.31 -25.08 17.74
C GLN A 216 -16.16 -24.81 16.76
N VAL A 217 -16.19 -23.68 16.05
CA VAL A 217 -15.13 -23.30 15.10
C VAL A 217 -13.79 -23.11 15.81
N ILE A 218 -13.78 -22.46 16.97
CA ILE A 218 -12.57 -22.30 17.79
C ILE A 218 -12.09 -23.66 18.30
N GLY A 219 -13.01 -24.55 18.71
CA GLY A 219 -12.67 -25.89 19.21
C GLY A 219 -12.11 -26.83 18.13
N ASP A 220 -12.57 -26.69 16.89
CA ASP A 220 -12.14 -27.50 15.74
C ASP A 220 -10.92 -26.90 15.00
N ALA A 221 -10.57 -25.65 15.30
CA ALA A 221 -9.45 -24.96 14.67
C ALA A 221 -8.09 -25.52 15.14
N ALA A 222 -7.15 -25.65 14.20
CA ALA A 222 -5.81 -26.13 14.51
C ALA A 222 -5.07 -25.11 15.40
N PRO A 223 -4.34 -25.55 16.44
CA PRO A 223 -3.54 -24.66 17.28
C PRO A 223 -2.55 -23.85 16.44
N GLY A 224 -2.53 -22.53 16.61
CA GLY A 224 -1.71 -21.61 15.83
C GLY A 224 -2.35 -21.13 14.52
N SER A 225 -3.64 -21.44 14.28
CA SER A 225 -4.41 -20.81 13.21
C SER A 225 -4.94 -19.44 13.64
N GLU A 226 -5.20 -18.56 12.67
CA GLU A 226 -5.80 -17.26 12.94
C GLU A 226 -7.23 -17.20 12.41
N LEU A 227 -8.16 -16.77 13.25
CA LEU A 227 -9.55 -16.53 12.89
C LEU A 227 -9.77 -15.04 12.65
N ARG A 228 -10.47 -14.71 11.56
CA ARG A 228 -10.90 -13.33 11.29
C ARG A 228 -12.26 -13.09 11.93
N ALA A 229 -12.31 -12.22 12.93
CA ALA A 229 -13.55 -11.78 13.56
C ALA A 229 -13.96 -10.41 13.05
N THR A 230 -15.25 -10.25 12.76
CA THR A 230 -15.87 -8.98 12.39
C THR A 230 -16.88 -8.62 13.46
N VAL A 231 -16.72 -7.46 14.08
CA VAL A 231 -17.56 -7.00 15.21
C VAL A 231 -18.17 -5.67 14.85
N ASP A 232 -19.51 -5.57 14.86
CA ASP A 232 -20.20 -4.29 14.75
C ASP A 232 -20.20 -3.59 16.12
N ALA A 233 -19.72 -2.36 16.14
CA ALA A 233 -19.56 -1.51 17.32
C ALA A 233 -20.06 -0.09 17.03
N PHE A 234 -19.95 0.80 18.03
CA PHE A 234 -20.17 2.23 17.87
C PHE A 234 -18.87 2.97 18.15
N ASP A 235 -18.60 4.04 17.40
CA ASP A 235 -17.47 4.93 17.66
C ASP A 235 -17.71 5.83 18.89
N ASP A 236 -16.74 6.70 19.20
CA ASP A 236 -16.80 7.61 20.35
C ASP A 236 -17.95 8.64 20.26
N VAL A 237 -18.57 8.80 19.09
CA VAL A 237 -19.65 9.76 18.80
C VAL A 237 -21.02 9.05 18.67
N GLY A 238 -21.03 7.72 18.65
CA GLY A 238 -22.23 6.89 18.57
C GLY A 238 -22.61 6.46 17.15
N ASP A 239 -21.73 6.65 16.17
CA ASP A 239 -21.94 6.19 14.80
C ASP A 239 -21.55 4.70 14.67
N PRO A 240 -22.32 3.89 13.91
CA PRO A 240 -22.05 2.47 13.76
C PRO A 240 -20.76 2.26 12.95
N ILE A 241 -19.86 1.43 13.48
CA ILE A 241 -18.61 1.03 12.84
C ILE A 241 -18.52 -0.49 12.83
N THR A 242 -17.96 -1.06 11.77
CA THR A 242 -17.58 -2.47 11.74
C THR A 242 -16.08 -2.55 12.03
N LEU A 243 -15.64 -3.49 12.86
CA LEU A 243 -14.22 -3.69 13.20
C LEU A 243 -13.80 -5.11 12.84
N THR A 244 -12.79 -5.23 11.98
CA THR A 244 -12.22 -6.52 11.61
C THR A 244 -10.90 -6.74 12.33
N MET A 245 -10.74 -7.88 13.01
CA MET A 245 -9.52 -8.25 13.73
C MET A 245 -9.15 -9.73 13.50
N MET A 246 -7.86 -10.05 13.67
CA MET A 246 -7.38 -11.44 13.72
C MET A 246 -7.30 -11.91 15.17
N ILE A 247 -7.81 -13.10 15.44
CA ILE A 247 -7.80 -13.75 16.74
C ILE A 247 -6.98 -15.04 16.59
N PRO A 248 -5.83 -15.17 17.29
CA PRO A 248 -5.08 -16.41 17.31
C PRO A 248 -5.83 -17.48 18.12
N VAL A 249 -5.81 -18.72 17.63
CA VAL A 249 -6.39 -19.91 18.29
C VAL A 249 -5.30 -20.74 18.95
#